data_AF-A0A7X0E9W7-F1
#
_entry.id   AF-A0A7X0E9W7-F1
#
_cell.length_a   1.000
_cell.length_b   1.000
_cell.length_c   1.000
_cell.angle_alpha   90.00
_cell.angle_beta   90.00
_cell.angle_gamma   90.00
#
_symmetry.space_group_name_H-M   'P 1'
#
loop_
_entity.id
_entity.type
_entity.pdbx_description
1 polymer ?
#
loop_
_entity_poly.entity_id
_entity_poly.type
_entity_poly.pdbx_seq_one_letter_code
_entity_poly.pdbx_strand_id
1 'polypeptide(L)' 'MLCSDCQSGYHAPYDRFDRLATNPAGPTYLMRCKQCGALWNETSGMPVLLTRIEARWLYSLARI' A
#
# COMPACT_ATOMS: atom_id res chain seq x y z
N MET A 1 -8.67 2.53 8.38
CA MET A 1 -9.30 2.83 7.07
C MET A 1 -9.57 1.53 6.34
N LEU A 2 -10.75 1.40 5.71
CA LEU A 2 -11.13 0.25 4.89
C LEU A 2 -10.74 0.52 3.43
N CYS A 3 -10.35 -0.51 2.70
CA CYS A 3 -10.21 -0.39 1.25
C CYS A 3 -11.56 -0.17 0.60
N SER A 4 -11.67 0.88 -0.21
CA SER A 4 -12.89 1.30 -0.90
C SER A 4 -13.48 0.20 -1.77
N ASP A 5 -12.63 -0.64 -2.37
CA ASP A 5 -13.04 -1.66 -3.35
C ASP A 5 -13.44 -2.99 -2.73
N CYS A 6 -12.87 -3.36 -1.58
CA CYS A 6 -13.10 -4.68 -0.96
C CYS A 6 -13.54 -4.62 0.50
N GLN A 7 -13.76 -3.41 1.04
CA GLN A 7 -14.11 -3.12 2.43
C GLN A 7 -13.19 -3.82 3.46
N SER A 8 -12.00 -4.27 3.06
CA SER A 8 -11.04 -4.90 3.96
C SER A 8 -10.26 -3.82 4.69
N GLY A 9 -10.27 -3.86 6.01
CA GLY A 9 -9.45 -2.99 6.84
C GLY A 9 -7.98 -3.37 6.72
N TYR A 10 -7.11 -2.37 6.55
CA TYR A 10 -5.66 -2.57 6.51
C TYR A 10 -5.12 -3.34 7.73
N HIS A 11 -5.78 -3.24 8.89
CA HIS A 11 -5.38 -3.89 10.14
C HIS A 11 -5.91 -5.31 10.36
N ALA A 12 -6.63 -5.90 9.41
CA ALA A 12 -7.23 -7.23 9.60
C ALA A 12 -7.06 -8.13 8.37
N PRO A 13 -6.56 -9.37 8.56
CA PRO A 13 -5.24 -9.72 9.11
C PRO A 13 -4.12 -9.34 8.12
N TYR A 14 -2.89 -9.14 8.63
CA TYR A 14 -1.68 -8.74 7.89
C TYR A 14 -1.34 -9.57 6.63
N ASP A 15 -1.95 -10.74 6.46
CA ASP A 15 -1.77 -11.60 5.29
C ASP A 15 -2.53 -11.15 4.02
N ARG A 16 -3.38 -10.12 4.11
CA ARG A 16 -4.14 -9.62 2.94
C ARG A 16 -3.38 -8.65 2.05
N PHE A 17 -2.18 -8.24 2.45
CA PHE A 17 -1.39 -7.25 1.72
C PHE A 17 0.02 -7.75 1.43
N ASP A 18 0.48 -7.55 0.20
CA ASP A 18 1.86 -7.81 -0.20
C ASP A 18 2.68 -6.52 -0.14
N ARG A 19 3.85 -6.56 0.49
CA ARG A 19 4.82 -5.47 0.42
C ARG A 19 5.52 -5.52 -0.94
N LEU A 20 5.30 -4.50 -1.76
CA LEU A 20 5.91 -4.38 -3.08
C LEU A 20 7.26 -3.66 -3.04
N ALA A 21 7.38 -2.64 -2.20
CA ALA A 21 8.59 -1.83 -2.09
C ALA A 21 8.69 -1.08 -0.77
N THR A 22 9.89 -0.60 -0.48
CA THR A 22 10.19 0.32 0.61
C THR A 22 10.65 1.64 0.00
N ASN A 23 10.24 2.76 0.59
CA ASN A 23 10.67 4.07 0.13
C ASN A 23 12.09 4.32 0.64
N PRO A 24 13.07 4.65 -0.22
CA PRO A 24 14.41 5.00 0.24
C PRO A 24 14.47 6.34 0.99
N ALA A 25 13.50 7.24 0.79
CA ALA A 25 13.46 8.56 1.40
C ALA A 25 12.81 8.61 2.79
N GLY A 26 12.22 7.51 3.28
CA GLY A 26 11.58 7.45 4.59
C GLY A 26 11.02 6.07 4.95
N PRO A 27 10.60 5.83 6.20
CA PRO A 27 10.15 4.53 6.68
C PRO A 27 8.72 4.21 6.22
N THR A 28 8.47 4.27 4.92
CA THR A 28 7.18 4.00 4.31
C THR A 28 7.25 2.79 3.39
N TYR A 29 6.17 2.02 3.35
CA TYR A 29 6.08 0.80 2.54
C TYR A 29 4.94 0.88 1.55
N LEU A 30 5.20 0.47 0.31
CA LEU A 30 4.17 0.26 -0.69
C LEU A 30 3.56 -1.12 -0.46
N MET A 31 2.30 -1.15 -0.08
CA MET A 31 1.53 -2.36 0.15
C MET A 31 0.45 -2.50 -0.93
N ARG A 32 0.22 -3.72 -1.41
CA ARG A 32 -0.83 -4.03 -2.38
C ARG A 32 -1.83 -4.98 -1.78
N CYS A 33 -3.11 -4.66 -1.87
CA CYS A 33 -4.18 -5.58 -1.49
C CYS A 33 -4.20 -6.79 -2.43
N LYS A 34 -4.09 -8.01 -1.89
CA LYS A 34 -4.15 -9.26 -2.67
C LYS A 34 -5.52 -9.47 -3.35
N GLN A 35 -6.59 -8.90 -2.78
CA GLN A 35 -7.97 -9.13 -3.24
C GLN A 35 -8.38 -8.20 -4.39
N CYS A 36 -8.18 -6.88 -4.24
CA CYS A 36 -8.61 -5.89 -5.25
C CYS A 36 -7.43 -5.24 -6.00
N GLY A 37 -6.19 -5.46 -5.57
CA GLY A 37 -5.01 -4.83 -6.17
C GLY A 37 -4.81 -3.36 -5.79
N ALA A 38 -5.61 -2.80 -4.87
CA ALA A 38 -5.44 -1.45 -4.37
C ALA A 38 -4.04 -1.24 -3.76
N LEU A 39 -3.46 -0.05 -3.99
CA LEU A 39 -2.13 0.32 -3.53
C LEU A 39 -2.23 1.21 -2.30
N TRP A 40 -1.34 1.01 -1.34
CA TRP A 40 -1.34 1.69 -0.06
C TRP A 40 0.07 2.11 0.31
N ASN A 41 0.18 3.32 0.83
CA ASN A 41 1.36 3.80 1.53
C ASN A 41 1.20 3.54 3.02
N GLU A 42 1.92 2.58 3.57
CA GLU A 42 1.96 2.38 5.01
C GLU A 42 3.09 3.22 5.62
N THR A 43 2.73 4.09 6.57
CA THR A 43 3.69 4.83 7.41
C THR A 43 3.30 4.69 8.87
N SER A 44 4.04 3.89 9.65
CA SER A 44 3.89 3.76 11.11
C SER A 44 2.44 3.65 11.60
N GLY A 45 1.65 2.74 11.01
CA GLY A 45 0.25 2.52 11.42
C GLY A 45 -0.78 3.51 10.82
N MET A 46 -0.36 4.44 9.96
CA MET A 46 -1.26 5.26 9.14
C MET A 46 -1.18 4.84 7.67
N PRO A 47 -2.03 3.88 7.24
CA PRO A 47 -2.12 3.48 5.85
C PRO A 47 -2.93 4.51 5.04
N VAL A 48 -2.36 5.00 3.94
CA VAL A 48 -3.01 5.92 3.00
C VAL A 48 -3.19 5.23 1.66
N LEU A 49 -4.38 5.29 1.08
CA LEU A 49 -4.64 4.75 -0.25
C LEU A 49 -3.89 5.57 -1.30
N LEU A 50 -3.22 4.91 -2.23
CA LEU A 50 -2.51 5.54 -3.33
C LEU A 50 -3.16 5.22 -4.68
N THR A 51 -3.15 6.20 -5.57
CA THR A 51 -3.31 5.96 -7.00
C THR A 51 -2.04 5.35 -7.59
N ARG A 52 -2.15 4.75 -8.79
CA ARG A 52 -0.98 4.23 -9.51
C ARG A 52 0.07 5.30 -9.83
N ILE A 53 -0.37 6.53 -10.09
CA ILE A 53 0.53 7.64 -10.42
C ILE A 53 1.36 7.99 -9.18
N GLU A 54 0.72 8.20 -8.03
CA GLU A 54 1.40 8.50 -6.77
C GLU A 54 2.33 7.36 -6.33
N ALA A 55 1.90 6.11 -6.49
CA ALA A 55 2.73 4.96 -6.17
C ALA A 55 4.01 4.91 -7.03
N ARG A 56 3.94 5.23 -8.33
CA ARG A 56 5.12 5.32 -9.19
C ARG A 56 6.05 6.47 -8.84
N TRP A 57 5.50 7.61 -8.42
CA TRP A 57 6.28 8.76 -7.99
C TRP A 57 7.04 8.49 -6.69
N LEU A 58 6.36 7.90 -5.70
CA LEU A 58 6.94 7.62 -4.38
C LEU A 58 7.83 6.37 -4.36
N TYR A 59 7.53 5.39 -5.21
CA TYR A 59 8.20 4.09 -5.27
C TYR A 59 8.62 3.76 -6.71
N SER A 60 9.47 4.59 -7.29
CA SER A 60 9.91 4.47 -8.69
C SER A 60 10.60 3.13 -9.03
N LEU A 61 11.19 2.47 -8.03
CA LEU A 61 11.83 1.15 -8.17
C LEU A 61 10.85 -0.03 -8.00
N ALA A 62 9.61 0.22 -7.58
CA ALA A 62 8.62 -0.82 -7.40
C ALA A 62 8.07 -1.30 -8.75
N ARG A 63 7.90 -2.61 -8.90
CA ARG A 63 7.28 -3.22 -10.08
C ARG A 63 5.75 -3.24 -9.89
N ILE A 64 5.08 -2.17 -10.33
CA ILE A 64 3.63 -1.90 -10.15
C ILE A 64 2.86 -1.83 -11.47
#